data_AF-A0A1J6KHR2-F1
#
_entry.id   AF-A0A1J6KHR2-F1
#
_cell.length_a   1.000
_cell.length_b   1.000
_cell.length_c   1.000
_cell.angle_alpha   90.00
_cell.angle_beta   90.00
_cell.angle_gamma   90.00
#
_symmetry.space_group_name_H-M   'P 1'
#
loop_
_entity.id
_entity.type
_entity.pdbx_description
1 polymer ?
#
loop_
_entity_poly.entity_id
_entity_poly.type
_entity_poly.pdbx_seq_one_letter_code
_entity_poly.pdbx_strand_id
1 'polypeptide(L)'
;IERTPTKKTIDEPLHGSPINHNILYQDVRNQLKKLKTETNLLMLRLTREVGADYVKRFLLDSYPLTCCYDILEEMLTEHDEDNNNPVIVISSDTEAASKVSKSFNQKTE
;
A
#
# COMPACT_ATOMS: atom_id res chain seq x y z
N ILE A 1 -22.15 -27.68 -81.83
CA ILE A 1 -21.17 -26.85 -81.10
C ILE A 1 -21.58 -26.86 -79.63
N GLU A 2 -20.97 -27.77 -78.87
CA GLU A 2 -21.13 -27.86 -77.41
C GLU A 2 -20.44 -26.66 -76.75
N ARG A 3 -21.16 -25.95 -75.88
CA ARG A 3 -20.57 -24.92 -75.02
C ARG A 3 -20.28 -25.53 -73.66
N THR A 4 -19.03 -25.87 -73.41
CA THR A 4 -18.54 -26.22 -72.07
C THR A 4 -18.48 -24.96 -71.19
N PRO A 5 -19.10 -24.95 -70.00
CA PRO A 5 -18.99 -23.82 -69.09
C PRO A 5 -17.64 -23.87 -68.39
N THR A 6 -16.79 -22.87 -68.65
CA THR A 6 -15.53 -22.67 -67.95
C THR A 6 -15.82 -22.17 -66.53
N LYS A 7 -15.70 -23.07 -65.55
CA LYS A 7 -15.81 -22.72 -64.13
C LYS A 7 -14.56 -21.91 -63.75
N LYS A 8 -14.69 -20.58 -63.69
CA LYS A 8 -13.65 -19.71 -63.13
C LYS A 8 -13.63 -19.95 -61.62
N THR A 9 -12.60 -20.62 -61.12
CA THR A 9 -12.30 -20.70 -59.70
C THR A 9 -11.91 -19.30 -59.25
N ILE A 10 -12.84 -18.60 -58.61
CA ILE A 10 -12.55 -17.34 -57.92
C ILE A 10 -11.80 -17.76 -56.66
N ASP A 11 -10.53 -17.38 -56.59
CA ASP A 11 -9.66 -17.59 -55.44
C ASP A 11 -10.01 -16.53 -54.38
N GLU A 12 -11.21 -16.64 -53.83
CA GLU A 12 -11.66 -15.79 -52.72
C GLU A 12 -10.91 -16.26 -51.46
N PRO A 13 -10.23 -15.37 -50.71
CA PRO A 13 -9.47 -15.78 -49.55
C PRO A 13 -10.42 -16.48 -48.58
N LEU A 14 -10.23 -17.77 -48.36
CA LEU A 14 -11.02 -18.55 -47.41
C LEU A 14 -10.88 -17.92 -46.02
N HIS A 15 -11.86 -17.10 -45.65
CA HIS A 15 -12.00 -16.44 -44.36
C HIS A 15 -12.08 -17.41 -43.16
N GLY A 16 -11.97 -18.71 -43.41
CA GLY A 16 -11.95 -19.78 -42.41
C GLY A 16 -10.75 -20.73 -42.47
N SER A 17 -9.62 -20.37 -43.10
CA SER A 17 -8.44 -21.25 -43.09
C SER A 17 -7.99 -21.60 -41.66
N PRO A 18 -7.61 -22.86 -41.35
CA PRO A 18 -7.13 -23.27 -40.03
C PRO A 18 -5.98 -22.41 -39.50
N ILE A 19 -5.16 -21.87 -40.40
CA ILE A 19 -4.06 -20.96 -40.08
C ILE A 19 -4.60 -19.66 -39.48
N ASN A 20 -5.66 -19.09 -40.07
CA ASN A 20 -6.26 -17.84 -39.62
C ASN A 20 -6.93 -18.01 -38.24
N HIS A 21 -7.57 -19.16 -38.00
CA HIS A 21 -8.14 -19.50 -36.70
C HIS A 21 -7.09 -19.65 -35.61
N ASN A 22 -5.94 -20.27 -35.92
CA ASN A 22 -4.86 -20.41 -34.94
C ASN A 22 -4.26 -19.04 -34.57
N ILE A 23 -4.08 -18.15 -35.55
CA ILE A 23 -3.61 -16.78 -35.30
C ILE A 23 -4.60 -16.04 -34.38
N LEU A 24 -5.90 -16.09 -34.70
CA LEU A 24 -6.94 -15.47 -33.87
C LEU A 24 -6.97 -16.04 -32.45
N TYR A 25 -6.85 -17.37 -32.31
CA TYR A 25 -6.83 -18.02 -31.00
C TYR A 25 -5.63 -17.59 -30.16
N GLN A 26 -4.44 -17.51 -30.76
CA GLN A 26 -3.24 -17.06 -30.04
C GLN A 26 -3.35 -15.60 -29.64
N ASP A 27 -3.91 -14.73 -30.50
CA ASP A 27 -4.11 -13.32 -30.19
C ASP A 27 -5.05 -13.15 -29.00
N VAL A 28 -6.24 -13.78 -29.05
CA VAL A 28 -7.21 -13.75 -27.95
C VAL A 28 -6.60 -14.31 -26.66
N ARG A 29 -5.83 -15.41 -26.74
CA ARG A 29 -5.14 -15.99 -25.59
C ARG A 29 -4.12 -15.02 -24.98
N ASN A 30 -3.39 -14.28 -25.81
CA ASN A 30 -2.41 -13.31 -25.35
C ASN A 30 -3.08 -12.08 -24.73
N GLN A 31 -4.17 -11.59 -25.33
CA GLN A 31 -4.99 -10.52 -24.76
C GLN A 31 -5.56 -10.93 -23.40
N LEU A 32 -6.07 -12.16 -23.27
CA LEU A 32 -6.58 -12.68 -22.00
C LEU A 32 -5.48 -12.74 -20.92
N LYS A 33 -4.27 -13.20 -21.28
CA LYS A 33 -3.13 -13.20 -20.35
C LYS A 33 -2.77 -11.79 -19.89
N LYS A 34 -2.70 -10.84 -20.82
CA LYS A 34 -2.43 -9.43 -20.53
C LYS A 34 -3.48 -8.85 -19.59
N LEU A 35 -4.76 -9.06 -19.91
CA LEU A 35 -5.87 -8.60 -19.08
C LEU A 35 -5.79 -9.17 -17.66
N LYS A 36 -5.52 -10.48 -17.53
CA LYS A 36 -5.34 -11.12 -16.21
C LYS A 36 -4.20 -10.46 -15.41
N THR A 37 -3.08 -10.17 -16.05
CA THR A 37 -1.94 -9.51 -15.37
C THR A 37 -2.27 -8.07 -14.95
N GLU A 38 -2.96 -7.31 -15.79
CA GLU A 38 -3.37 -5.94 -15.48
C GLU A 38 -4.38 -5.89 -14.34
N THR A 39 -5.38 -6.78 -14.36
CA THR A 39 -6.37 -6.90 -13.27
C THR A 39 -5.69 -7.28 -11.95
N ASN A 40 -4.75 -8.23 -11.95
CA ASN A 40 -4.01 -8.58 -10.74
C ASN A 40 -3.21 -7.40 -10.19
N LEU A 41 -2.55 -6.63 -11.06
CA LEU A 41 -1.80 -5.45 -10.65
C LEU A 41 -2.72 -4.36 -10.09
N LEU A 42 -3.88 -4.16 -10.72
CA LEU A 42 -4.90 -3.21 -10.24
C LEU A 42 -5.42 -3.62 -8.86
N MET A 43 -5.77 -4.90 -8.66
CA MET A 43 -6.21 -5.43 -7.37
C MET A 43 -5.15 -5.21 -6.28
N LEU A 44 -3.88 -5.49 -6.56
CA LEU A 44 -2.79 -5.25 -5.62
C LEU A 44 -2.68 -3.78 -5.22
N ARG A 45 -2.81 -2.85 -6.18
CA ARG A 45 -2.79 -1.40 -5.91
C ARG A 45 -3.99 -0.99 -5.07
N LEU A 46 -5.18 -1.45 -5.43
CA LEU A 46 -6.41 -1.16 -4.71
C LEU A 46 -6.34 -1.64 -3.25
N THR A 47 -5.90 -2.89 -3.01
CA THR A 47 -5.73 -3.41 -1.65
C THR A 47 -4.73 -2.60 -0.85
N ARG A 48 -3.65 -2.13 -1.47
CA ARG A 48 -2.65 -1.27 -0.79
C ARG A 48 -3.22 0.09 -0.43
N GLU A 49 -3.95 0.73 -1.34
CA GLU A 49 -4.56 2.04 -1.12
C GLU A 49 -5.67 1.97 -0.06
N VAL A 50 -6.58 1.00 -0.18
CA VAL A 50 -7.64 0.77 0.81
C VAL A 50 -7.06 0.40 2.17
N GLY A 51 -6.02 -0.43 2.22
CA GLY A 51 -5.34 -0.79 3.46
C GLY A 51 -4.69 0.42 4.14
N ALA A 52 -4.04 1.30 3.38
CA ALA A 52 -3.45 2.53 3.91
C ALA A 52 -4.53 3.49 4.45
N ASP A 53 -5.63 3.67 3.72
CA ASP A 53 -6.77 4.49 4.15
C ASP A 53 -7.45 3.92 5.40
N TYR A 54 -7.60 2.59 5.47
CA TYR A 54 -8.14 1.90 6.64
C TYR A 54 -7.27 2.12 7.87
N VAL A 55 -5.96 1.89 7.77
CA VAL A 55 -5.02 2.09 8.89
C VAL A 55 -5.01 3.56 9.30
N LYS A 56 -5.02 4.49 8.35
CA LYS A 56 -5.06 5.92 8.63
C LYS A 56 -6.33 6.31 9.39
N ARG A 57 -7.51 5.85 8.94
CA ARG A 57 -8.77 6.09 9.65
C ARG A 57 -8.76 5.43 11.01
N PHE A 58 -8.33 4.19 11.13
CA PHE A 58 -8.23 3.51 12.43
C PHE A 58 -7.36 4.27 13.43
N LEU A 59 -6.19 4.77 13.00
CA LEU A 59 -5.27 5.54 13.85
C LEU A 59 -5.73 6.98 14.14
N LEU A 60 -6.54 7.60 13.27
CA LEU A 60 -7.04 8.96 13.45
C LEU A 60 -8.41 9.01 14.15
N ASP A 61 -9.27 8.03 13.89
CA ASP A 61 -10.61 7.91 14.47
C ASP A 61 -10.56 7.26 15.86
N SER A 62 -9.64 6.30 16.07
CA SER A 62 -9.32 5.84 17.43
C SER A 62 -8.26 6.79 17.96
N TYR A 63 -8.66 7.85 18.67
CA TYR A 63 -7.72 8.80 19.25
C TYR A 63 -6.84 8.03 20.26
N PRO A 64 -5.57 7.69 19.94
CA PRO A 64 -4.73 7.00 20.92
C PRO A 64 -4.53 7.91 22.15
N LEU A 65 -4.62 9.23 21.95
CA LEU A 65 -4.55 10.21 23.02
C LEU A 65 -5.72 10.08 24.02
N THR A 66 -6.98 9.86 23.62
CA THR A 66 -8.07 9.78 24.61
C THR A 66 -7.96 8.49 25.40
N CYS A 67 -7.68 7.34 24.77
CA CYS A 67 -7.39 6.13 25.56
C CYS A 67 -6.20 6.33 26.50
N CYS A 68 -5.13 7.01 26.07
CA CYS A 68 -4.01 7.30 26.97
C CYS A 68 -4.41 8.26 28.11
N TYR A 69 -5.25 9.26 27.85
CA TYR A 69 -5.76 10.16 28.90
C TYR A 69 -6.72 9.44 29.85
N ASP A 70 -7.63 8.61 29.36
CA ASP A 70 -8.57 7.83 30.16
C ASP A 70 -7.81 6.83 31.06
N ILE A 71 -6.80 6.14 30.53
CA ILE A 71 -5.94 5.23 31.31
C ILE A 71 -5.10 6.01 32.34
N LEU A 72 -4.58 7.19 31.98
CA LEU A 72 -3.84 8.04 32.92
C LEU A 72 -4.75 8.58 34.03
N GLU A 73 -5.98 8.98 33.69
CA GLU A 73 -6.99 9.43 34.65
C GLU A 73 -7.39 8.29 35.59
N GLU A 74 -7.66 7.09 35.07
CA GLU A 74 -7.98 5.91 35.88
C GLU A 74 -6.84 5.57 36.86
N MET A 75 -5.58 5.53 36.38
CA MET A 75 -4.40 5.31 37.23
C MET A 75 -4.17 6.41 38.27
N LEU A 76 -4.59 7.66 38.00
CA LEU A 76 -4.52 8.76 38.98
C LEU A 76 -5.65 8.67 40.00
N THR A 77 -6.85 8.25 39.59
CA THR A 77 -8.01 8.11 40.48
C THR A 77 -7.89 6.93 41.44
N GLU A 78 -7.22 5.84 41.04
CA GLU A 78 -6.93 4.72 41.95
C GLU A 78 -5.95 5.09 43.07
N HIS A 79 -5.20 6.20 42.93
CA HIS A 79 -4.19 6.62 43.89
C HIS A 79 -4.75 7.54 45.01
N ASP A 80 -5.94 8.11 44.85
CA ASP A 80 -6.53 9.04 45.83
C ASP A 80 -7.27 8.35 46.99
N GLU A 81 -7.51 7.03 46.92
CA GLU A 81 -8.21 6.27 47.98
C GLU A 81 -7.26 5.70 49.05
N ASP A 82 -5.94 5.71 48.83
CA ASP A 82 -4.94 5.31 49.83
C ASP A 82 -4.03 6.49 50.17
N ASN A 83 -4.35 7.12 51.29
CA ASN A 83 -3.71 8.28 51.89
C ASN A 83 -2.28 7.96 52.42
N ASN A 84 -1.39 7.52 51.53
CA ASN A 84 0.04 7.28 51.73
C ASN A 84 0.80 7.70 50.45
N ASN A 85 0.77 8.98 50.10
CA ASN A 85 1.41 9.55 48.91
C ASN A 85 2.90 9.14 48.78
N PRO A 86 3.30 8.33 47.78
CA PRO A 86 4.65 8.38 47.27
C PRO A 86 4.76 9.64 46.40
N VAL A 87 5.49 10.63 46.89
CA VAL A 87 5.82 11.83 46.11
C VAL A 87 6.69 11.40 44.92
N ILE A 88 6.09 11.24 43.74
CA ILE A 88 6.84 11.01 42.51
C ILE A 88 7.41 12.34 42.05
N VAL A 89 8.69 12.56 42.35
CA VAL A 89 9.45 13.73 41.87
C VAL A 89 9.89 13.47 40.43
N ILE A 90 9.21 14.11 39.48
CA ILE A 90 9.61 14.09 38.07
C ILE A 90 10.64 15.20 37.84
N SER A 91 11.93 14.87 37.87
CA SER A 91 13.00 15.80 37.48
C SER A 91 13.19 15.80 35.96
N SER A 92 12.99 16.94 35.33
CA SER A 92 13.23 17.14 33.91
C SER A 92 14.66 17.62 33.68
N ASP A 93 15.54 16.74 33.22
CA ASP A 93 16.90 17.09 32.80
C ASP A 93 16.87 17.68 31.37
N THR A 94 16.47 18.95 31.25
CA THR A 94 16.53 19.68 29.98
C THR A 94 17.90 20.32 29.70
N GLU A 95 18.91 20.18 30.58
CA GLU A 95 20.20 20.87 30.39
C GLU A 95 21.20 20.12 29.47
N ALA A 96 20.98 18.84 29.15
CA ALA A 96 21.94 18.03 28.39
C ALA A 96 22.06 18.38 26.88
N ALA A 97 21.16 19.21 26.33
CA ALA A 97 21.13 19.49 24.89
C ALA A 97 21.69 20.88 24.48
N SER A 98 22.12 21.73 25.42
CA SER A 98 22.38 23.16 25.10
C SER A 98 23.84 23.64 25.19
N LYS A 99 24.82 22.75 25.45
CA LYS A 99 26.24 23.14 25.51
C LYS A 99 27.15 22.34 24.57
N VAL A 100 26.74 22.22 23.30
CA VAL A 100 27.67 22.04 22.19
C VAL A 100 27.89 23.41 21.54
N SER A 101 28.81 24.21 22.09
CA SER A 101 29.50 25.27 21.33
C SER A 101 30.50 26.03 22.20
N LYS A 102 31.79 25.87 21.86
CA LYS A 102 33.01 26.67 22.12
C LYS A 102 34.13 25.77 22.67
N SER A 103 34.83 25.09 21.77
CA SER A 103 36.07 25.55 21.11
C SER A 103 37.30 25.52 22.01
N PHE A 104 38.08 24.46 21.84
CA PHE A 104 39.53 24.49 21.56
C PHE A 104 40.39 25.47 22.37
N ASN A 105 41.07 24.98 23.41
CA ASN A 105 42.53 25.04 23.60
C ASN A 105 42.86 24.74 25.06
N GLN A 106 43.62 23.68 25.32
CA GLN A 106 44.56 23.70 26.44
C GLN A 106 45.83 22.96 26.05
N LYS A 107 46.87 23.78 25.89
CA LYS A 107 48.28 23.42 25.83
C LYS A 107 48.83 23.65 27.25
N THR A 108 49.90 22.91 27.61
CA THR A 108 50.85 23.17 28.73
C THR A 108 50.32 22.89 30.14
N GLU A 109 51.07 22.28 31.07
CA GLU A 109 52.53 22.06 31.24
C GLU A 109 52.87 20.63 31.70
#